data_AF-J3NBH0-F1
#
_entry.id   AF-J3NBH0-F1
#
_cell.length_a   1.000
_cell.length_b   1.000
_cell.length_c   1.000
_cell.angle_alpha   90.00
_cell.angle_beta   90.00
_cell.angle_gamma   90.00
#
_symmetry.space_group_name_H-M   'P 1'
#
loop_
_entity.id
_entity.type
_entity.pdbx_description
1 polymer ?
#
loop_
_entity_poly.entity_id
_entity_poly.type
_entity_poly.pdbx_seq_one_letter_code
_entity_poly.pdbx_strand_id
1 'polypeptide(L)'
;MASSNFFLLTALFALVATQAMASDHNPLQDFCVADKASPVRVNGFTCKDAKDVNADDFFLAANLDKPMDTTKAGSNATLINVMKLAGLNTLGISMARIDYAPQGENPPHTHPRATEILTVLEGSLYVGFVTSN
;
A
#
# COMPACT_ATOMS: atom_id res chain seq x y z
N MET A 1 27.67 -26.11 -31.22
CA MET A 1 26.20 -26.32 -31.11
C MET A 1 25.74 -26.54 -29.67
N ALA A 2 26.33 -27.44 -28.88
CA ALA A 2 25.91 -27.69 -27.49
C ALA A 2 25.96 -26.45 -26.56
N SER A 3 26.99 -25.61 -26.69
CA SER A 3 27.15 -24.38 -25.88
C SER A 3 26.04 -23.34 -26.14
N SER A 4 25.66 -23.13 -27.41
CA SER A 4 24.58 -22.19 -27.80
C SER A 4 23.22 -22.59 -27.22
N ASN A 5 22.91 -23.89 -27.24
CA ASN A 5 21.67 -24.41 -26.66
C ASN A 5 21.65 -24.27 -25.14
N PHE A 6 22.80 -24.43 -24.48
CA PHE A 6 22.91 -24.24 -23.04
C PHE A 6 22.66 -22.77 -22.64
N PHE A 7 23.23 -21.82 -23.38
CA PHE A 7 22.97 -20.39 -23.17
C PHE A 7 21.50 -19.99 -23.40
N LEU A 8 20.85 -20.57 -24.42
CA LEU A 8 19.42 -20.35 -24.67
C LEU A 8 18.54 -20.92 -23.54
N LEU A 9 18.86 -22.12 -23.06
CA LEU A 9 18.16 -22.76 -21.95
C LEU A 9 18.32 -21.96 -20.65
N THR A 10 19.53 -21.50 -20.32
CA THR A 10 19.76 -20.69 -19.11
C THR A 10 19.07 -19.33 -19.20
N ALA A 11 19.07 -18.67 -20.36
CA ALA A 11 18.36 -17.41 -20.57
C ALA A 11 16.83 -17.59 -20.42
N LEU A 12 16.27 -18.66 -20.97
CA LEU A 12 14.85 -18.97 -20.83
C LEU A 12 14.49 -19.30 -19.38
N PHE A 13 15.34 -20.05 -18.67
CA PHE A 13 15.14 -20.37 -17.26
C PHE A 13 15.18 -19.10 -16.38
N ALA A 14 16.10 -18.18 -16.66
CA ALA A 14 16.18 -16.89 -15.96
C ALA A 14 14.93 -16.03 -16.18
N LEU A 15 14.39 -16.02 -17.41
CA LEU A 15 13.18 -15.26 -17.76
C LEU A 15 11.90 -15.83 -17.13
N VAL A 16 11.83 -17.15 -16.96
CA VAL A 16 10.69 -17.82 -16.30
C VAL A 16 10.82 -17.77 -14.76
N ALA A 17 12.05 -17.73 -14.25
CA ALA A 17 12.33 -17.64 -12.82
C ALA A 17 12.15 -16.23 -12.24
N THR A 18 12.05 -15.18 -13.07
CA THR A 18 11.69 -13.85 -12.60
C THR A 18 10.21 -13.80 -12.25
N GLN A 19 9.86 -14.28 -11.06
CA GLN A 19 8.62 -13.88 -10.44
C GLN A 19 8.74 -12.39 -10.12
N ALA A 20 7.92 -11.57 -10.77
CA ALA A 20 7.83 -10.16 -10.43
C ALA A 20 7.35 -10.07 -8.97
N MET A 21 8.25 -9.69 -8.08
CA MET A 21 7.87 -9.31 -6.72
C MET A 21 7.13 -7.98 -6.82
N ALA A 22 5.80 -8.06 -6.87
CA ALA A 22 4.90 -6.91 -6.96
C ALA A 22 4.56 -6.34 -5.57
N SER A 23 5.54 -6.29 -4.68
CA SER A 23 5.41 -5.71 -3.34
C SER A 23 6.37 -4.52 -3.16
N ASP A 24 6.16 -3.78 -2.09
CA ASP A 24 7.12 -2.77 -1.67
C ASP A 24 8.47 -3.40 -1.33
N HIS A 25 9.55 -2.63 -1.48
CA HIS A 25 10.90 -3.07 -1.16
C HIS A 25 11.08 -3.12 0.36
N ASN A 26 11.86 -4.07 0.85
CA ASN A 26 12.21 -4.13 2.27
C ASN A 26 12.97 -2.86 2.70
N PRO A 27 12.72 -2.34 3.90
CA PRO A 27 13.48 -1.21 4.44
C PRO A 27 14.95 -1.63 4.65
N LEU A 28 15.86 -0.69 4.39
CA LEU A 28 17.31 -0.89 4.56
C LEU A 28 17.86 -0.28 5.85
N GLN A 29 16.99 0.36 6.64
CA GLN A 29 17.27 1.04 7.89
C GLN A 29 15.96 1.14 8.70
N ASP A 30 16.06 1.49 9.98
CA ASP A 30 14.92 1.53 10.91
C ASP A 30 13.77 2.44 10.43
N PHE A 31 14.09 3.60 9.84
CA PHE A 31 13.11 4.50 9.28
C PHE A 31 13.65 5.33 8.11
N CYS A 32 12.75 5.75 7.23
CA CYS A 32 13.02 6.71 6.15
C CYS A 32 11.76 7.57 5.96
N VAL A 33 11.53 8.55 6.83
CA VAL A 33 10.34 9.42 6.74
C VAL A 33 10.32 10.14 5.39
N ALA A 34 9.22 10.05 4.65
CA ALA A 34 9.10 10.68 3.34
C ALA A 34 9.32 12.20 3.41
N ASP A 35 10.33 12.69 2.68
CA ASP A 35 10.49 14.10 2.36
C ASP A 35 9.64 14.43 1.13
N LYS A 36 8.49 15.06 1.38
CA LYS A 36 7.52 15.47 0.36
C LYS A 36 7.90 16.80 -0.32
N ALA A 37 8.89 17.51 0.20
CA ALA A 37 9.37 18.79 -0.35
C ALA A 37 10.58 18.62 -1.28
N SER A 38 11.23 17.46 -1.23
CA SER A 38 12.36 17.12 -2.10
C SER A 38 11.98 17.21 -3.59
N PRO A 39 12.81 17.87 -4.43
CA PRO A 39 12.63 17.89 -5.87
C PRO A 39 13.11 16.60 -6.56
N VAL A 40 13.76 15.70 -5.82
CA VAL A 40 14.35 14.47 -6.37
C VAL A 40 13.26 13.40 -6.51
N ARG A 41 13.16 12.81 -7.71
CA ARG A 41 12.23 11.71 -7.99
C ARG A 41 12.93 10.36 -7.91
N VAL A 42 12.41 9.48 -7.04
CA VAL A 42 12.84 8.09 -6.87
C VAL A 42 11.63 7.16 -6.89
N ASN A 43 11.84 5.84 -6.83
CA ASN A 43 10.74 4.92 -6.54
C ASN A 43 10.34 5.08 -5.07
N GLY A 44 9.13 5.59 -4.81
CA GLY A 44 8.71 6.03 -3.47
C GLY A 44 9.07 7.50 -3.22
N PHE A 45 9.64 7.79 -2.04
CA PHE A 45 10.05 9.14 -1.63
C PHE A 45 11.48 9.13 -1.11
N THR A 46 12.20 10.24 -1.32
CA THR A 46 13.44 10.49 -0.59
C THR A 46 13.16 10.61 0.91
N CYS A 47 14.16 10.31 1.74
CA CYS A 47 14.03 10.43 3.19
C CYS A 47 14.36 11.85 3.66
N LYS A 48 13.70 12.31 4.71
CA LYS A 48 14.20 13.42 5.55
C LYS A 48 15.56 13.06 6.15
N ASP A 49 16.36 14.07 6.51
CA ASP A 49 17.54 13.86 7.36
C ASP A 49 17.08 13.29 8.71
N ALA A 50 17.75 12.25 9.20
CA ALA A 50 17.39 11.57 10.43
C ALA A 50 17.39 12.50 11.66
N LYS A 51 18.19 13.58 11.63
CA LYS A 51 18.22 14.58 12.70
C LYS A 51 16.95 15.45 12.78
N ASP A 52 16.22 15.55 11.67
CA ASP A 52 15.01 16.37 11.53
C ASP A 52 13.74 15.53 11.75
N VAL A 53 13.89 14.20 11.89
CA VAL A 53 12.80 13.27 12.19
C VAL A 53 12.41 13.34 13.65
N ASN A 54 11.10 13.34 13.92
CA ASN A 54 10.56 13.33 15.28
C ASN A 54 9.31 12.44 15.38
N ALA A 55 8.74 12.34 16.59
CA ALA A 55 7.61 11.47 16.88
C ALA A 55 6.35 11.79 16.05
N ASP A 56 6.14 13.06 15.68
CA ASP A 56 4.97 13.50 14.91
C ASP A 56 5.03 13.00 13.46
N ASP A 57 6.20 12.59 12.96
CA ASP A 57 6.31 11.95 11.64
C ASP A 57 5.70 10.53 11.60
N PHE A 58 5.50 9.92 12.77
CA PHE A 58 4.95 8.57 12.96
C PHE A 58 3.57 8.57 13.61
N PHE A 59 3.03 9.74 13.94
CA PHE A 59 1.72 9.88 14.55
C PHE A 59 0.79 10.73 13.70
N LEU A 60 -0.44 10.26 13.52
CA LEU A 60 -1.50 11.02 12.88
C LEU A 60 -2.78 10.90 13.70
N ALA A 61 -3.25 12.01 14.25
CA ALA A 61 -4.56 12.11 14.88
C ALA A 61 -5.68 12.10 13.81
N ALA A 62 -5.87 10.94 13.17
CA ALA A 62 -6.81 10.76 12.06
C ALA A 62 -8.28 10.59 12.47
N ASN A 63 -8.61 10.66 13.77
CA ASN A 63 -9.94 10.41 14.32
C ASN A 63 -10.54 9.05 13.90
N LEU A 64 -9.70 8.01 13.77
CA LEU A 64 -10.15 6.67 13.39
C LEU A 64 -10.96 5.97 14.48
N ASP A 65 -11.07 6.58 15.65
CA ASP A 65 -11.93 6.16 16.77
C ASP A 65 -13.40 6.57 16.58
N LYS A 66 -13.70 7.41 15.58
CA LYS A 66 -15.05 7.94 15.34
C LYS A 66 -15.53 7.54 13.95
N PRO A 67 -16.84 7.24 13.79
CA PRO A 67 -17.42 7.04 12.48
C PRO A 67 -17.43 8.35 11.68
N MET A 68 -17.20 8.25 10.38
CA MET A 68 -17.29 9.37 9.44
C MET A 68 -18.63 9.40 8.72
N ASP A 69 -19.07 10.60 8.32
CA ASP A 69 -20.25 10.76 7.48
C ASP A 69 -20.06 10.09 6.12
N THR A 70 -21.06 9.33 5.68
CA THR A 70 -21.00 8.59 4.42
C THR A 70 -21.36 9.45 3.21
N THR A 71 -20.85 9.08 2.04
CA THR A 71 -21.16 9.76 0.77
C THR A 71 -22.46 9.26 0.14
N LYS A 72 -22.78 9.71 -1.09
CA LYS A 72 -23.94 9.22 -1.86
C LYS A 72 -23.92 7.71 -2.11
N ALA A 73 -22.73 7.09 -2.14
CA ALA A 73 -22.58 5.63 -2.24
C ALA A 73 -22.88 4.91 -0.92
N GLY A 74 -23.15 5.65 0.16
CA GLY A 74 -23.34 5.09 1.49
C GLY A 74 -22.05 4.58 2.14
N SER A 75 -20.88 4.93 1.62
CA SER A 75 -19.59 4.61 2.22
C SER A 75 -18.65 5.82 2.27
N ASN A 76 -17.67 5.79 3.17
CA ASN A 76 -16.57 6.75 3.23
C ASN A 76 -15.26 6.05 3.68
N ALA A 77 -14.20 6.20 2.89
CA ALA A 77 -12.89 5.61 3.16
C ALA A 77 -11.90 6.68 3.64
N THR A 78 -11.49 6.58 4.91
CA THR A 78 -10.39 7.37 5.48
C THR A 78 -9.07 6.64 5.27
N LEU A 79 -8.27 7.12 4.33
CA LEU A 79 -6.99 6.49 3.94
C LEU A 79 -5.81 6.98 4.79
N ILE A 80 -4.98 6.06 5.25
CA ILE A 80 -3.73 6.28 5.97
C ILE A 80 -2.60 5.61 5.18
N ASN A 81 -2.03 6.36 4.25
CA ASN A 81 -0.87 5.95 3.45
C ASN A 81 0.27 6.96 3.65
N VAL A 82 1.40 6.74 2.97
CA VAL A 82 2.58 7.62 3.06
C VAL A 82 2.28 9.11 2.78
N MET A 83 1.24 9.41 1.98
CA MET A 83 0.81 10.79 1.72
C MET A 83 0.18 11.45 2.95
N LYS A 84 -0.43 10.67 3.85
CA LYS A 84 -1.02 11.16 5.10
C LYS A 84 -0.09 11.00 6.29
N LEU A 85 0.68 9.92 6.35
CA LEU A 85 1.63 9.63 7.42
C LEU A 85 3.01 9.33 6.84
N ALA A 86 3.90 10.32 6.88
CA ALA A 86 5.19 10.26 6.17
C ALA A 86 6.13 9.15 6.70
N GLY A 87 6.00 8.76 7.98
CA GLY A 87 6.73 7.66 8.59
C GLY A 87 6.45 6.28 8.00
N LEU A 88 5.40 6.11 7.20
CA LEU A 88 5.10 4.83 6.53
C LEU A 88 6.01 4.52 5.32
N ASN A 89 6.78 5.50 4.86
CA ASN A 89 7.67 5.31 3.71
C ASN A 89 8.68 4.18 3.98
N THR A 90 8.86 3.30 3.00
CA THR A 90 9.67 2.05 3.04
C THR A 90 9.17 0.91 3.93
N LEU A 91 8.09 1.10 4.71
CA LEU A 91 7.62 0.08 5.66
C LEU A 91 6.65 -0.95 5.06
N GLY A 92 6.22 -0.76 3.81
CA GLY A 92 5.38 -1.73 3.09
C GLY A 92 3.96 -1.90 3.64
N ILE A 93 3.47 -0.93 4.42
CA ILE A 93 2.13 -0.97 5.03
C ILE A 93 1.37 0.34 4.80
N SER A 94 0.04 0.21 4.72
CA SER A 94 -0.92 1.31 4.76
C SER A 94 -2.23 0.80 5.37
N MET A 95 -3.13 1.71 5.73
CA MET A 95 -4.40 1.37 6.36
C MET A 95 -5.53 2.21 5.76
N ALA A 96 -6.76 1.67 5.78
CA ALA A 96 -7.97 2.44 5.57
C ALA A 96 -8.99 2.09 6.65
N ARG A 97 -9.72 3.10 7.15
CA ARG A 97 -11.00 2.90 7.86
C ARG A 97 -12.11 3.19 6.87
N ILE A 98 -13.07 2.28 6.75
CA ILE A 98 -14.23 2.47 5.88
C ILE A 98 -15.49 2.38 6.72
N ASP A 99 -16.28 3.46 6.70
CA ASP A 99 -17.59 3.54 7.34
C ASP A 99 -18.68 3.31 6.28
N TYR A 100 -19.69 2.51 6.62
CA TYR A 100 -20.82 2.17 5.74
C TYR A 100 -22.14 2.52 6.42
N ALA A 101 -23.02 3.22 5.68
CA ALA A 101 -24.42 3.37 6.02
C ALA A 101 -25.19 2.09 5.67
N PRO A 102 -26.41 1.89 6.20
CA PRO A 102 -27.25 0.78 5.78
C PRO A 102 -27.43 0.78 4.25
N GLN A 103 -27.19 -0.37 3.62
CA GLN A 103 -27.22 -0.56 2.15
C GLN A 103 -26.15 0.25 1.39
N GLY A 104 -25.18 0.84 2.08
CA GLY A 104 -24.04 1.48 1.47
C GLY A 104 -23.07 0.48 0.83
N GLU A 105 -22.38 0.92 -0.22
CA GLU A 105 -21.45 0.10 -0.98
C GLU A 105 -20.11 0.84 -1.13
N ASN A 106 -19.02 0.09 -1.08
CA ASN A 106 -17.75 0.52 -1.64
C ASN A 106 -17.67 -0.15 -3.02
N PRO A 107 -17.86 0.60 -4.12
CA PRO A 107 -18.06 0.02 -5.44
C PRO A 107 -16.91 -0.92 -5.86
N PRO A 108 -17.13 -1.80 -6.85
CA PRO A 108 -16.08 -2.67 -7.37
C PRO A 108 -14.83 -1.88 -7.77
N HIS A 109 -13.69 -2.21 -7.15
CA HIS A 109 -12.42 -1.53 -7.34
C HIS A 109 -11.25 -2.52 -7.24
N THR A 110 -10.03 -2.05 -7.50
CA THR A 110 -8.80 -2.85 -7.42
C THR A 110 -7.67 -2.09 -6.73
N HIS A 111 -6.77 -2.84 -6.10
CA HIS A 111 -5.49 -2.34 -5.59
C HIS A 111 -4.36 -2.91 -6.46
N PRO A 112 -3.81 -2.13 -7.42
CA PRO A 112 -2.93 -2.68 -8.45
C PRO A 112 -1.55 -3.15 -7.95
N ARG A 113 -1.21 -2.87 -6.68
CA ARG A 113 0.12 -3.13 -6.09
C ARG A 113 0.07 -3.61 -4.64
N ALA A 114 -1.10 -4.01 -4.14
CA ALA A 114 -1.25 -4.44 -2.76
C ALA A 114 -2.38 -5.45 -2.63
N THR A 115 -2.21 -6.42 -1.73
CA THR A 115 -3.31 -7.19 -1.18
C THR A 115 -3.95 -6.41 -0.03
N GLU A 116 -5.21 -6.72 0.27
CA GLU A 116 -5.95 -6.09 1.36
C GLU A 116 -6.41 -7.15 2.37
N ILE A 117 -6.35 -6.82 3.66
CA ILE A 117 -6.96 -7.58 4.74
C ILE A 117 -7.95 -6.67 5.47
N LEU A 118 -9.19 -7.13 5.57
CA LEU A 118 -10.29 -6.39 6.21
C LEU A 118 -10.60 -6.98 7.58
N THR A 119 -10.88 -6.12 8.55
CA THR A 119 -11.47 -6.50 9.85
C THR A 119 -12.73 -5.69 10.05
N VAL A 120 -13.88 -6.37 10.20
CA VAL A 120 -15.15 -5.71 10.51
C VAL A 120 -15.18 -5.41 12.01
N LEU A 121 -15.21 -4.13 12.36
CA LEU A 121 -15.26 -3.69 13.77
C LEU A 121 -16.68 -3.65 14.33
N GLU A 122 -17.67 -3.32 13.49
CA GLU A 122 -19.08 -3.19 13.87
C GLU A 122 -20.00 -3.56 12.69
N GLY A 123 -21.14 -4.17 12.99
CA GLY A 123 -22.15 -4.52 11.99
C GLY A 123 -21.87 -5.81 11.23
N SER A 124 -22.30 -5.87 9.97
CA SER A 124 -22.08 -7.00 9.08
C SER A 124 -21.92 -6.49 7.66
N LEU A 125 -20.88 -6.97 6.97
CA LEU A 125 -20.52 -6.53 5.63
C LEU A 125 -20.47 -7.73 4.69
N TYR A 126 -21.18 -7.66 3.57
CA TYR A 126 -21.01 -8.62 2.48
C TYR A 126 -19.76 -8.23 1.68
N VAL A 127 -18.76 -9.10 1.67
CA VAL A 127 -17.48 -8.87 0.98
C VAL A 127 -17.30 -9.95 -0.08
N GLY A 128 -16.92 -9.54 -1.30
CA GLY A 128 -16.63 -10.44 -2.40
C GLY A 128 -15.40 -9.98 -3.17
N PHE A 129 -14.69 -10.94 -3.76
CA PHE A 129 -13.58 -10.71 -4.68
C PHE A 129 -13.90 -11.38 -6.02
N VAL A 130 -13.58 -10.71 -7.11
CA VAL A 130 -13.71 -11.27 -8.47
C VAL A 130 -12.33 -11.70 -8.93
N THR A 131 -12.17 -12.98 -9.24
CA THR A 131 -10.95 -13.52 -9.83
C THR A 131 -10.89 -13.24 -11.33
N SER A 132 -9.71 -13.30 -11.94
CA SER A 132 -9.51 -13.03 -13.37
C SER A 132 -9.97 -14.14 -14.33
N ASN A 133 -10.73 -15.14 -13.85
CA ASN A 133 -11.09 -16.36 -14.57
C ASN A 133 -12.60 -16.53 -14.71
#